data_AF-A0A0A1PP82-F1
#
_entry.id   AF-A0A0A1PP82-F1
#
_cell.length_a   1.000
_cell.length_b   1.000
_cell.length_c   1.000
_cell.angle_alpha   90.00
_cell.angle_beta   90.00
_cell.angle_gamma   90.00
#
_symmetry.space_group_name_H-M   'P 1'
#
loop_
_entity.id
_entity.type
_entity.pdbx_description
1 polymer ?
#
loop_
_entity_poly.entity_id
_entity_poly.type
_entity_poly.pdbx_seq_one_letter_code
_entity_poly.pdbx_strand_id
1 'polypeptide(L)'
;MSRRRIIHAFDAGPPQALAAVGLAGRFHAWRGISGRRYLATVYPADAPPAYEGAVVVLARREADGTRVAVWAGRAPGSERALARLAQMKRAGEVHIHLIAENDDERARVEADFASPARGPATASAWPRHRPGAQMLQAGNH
;
A
#
# COMPACT_ATOMS: atom_id res chain seq x y z
N MET A 1 -10.06 0.29 -14.02
CA MET A 1 -9.68 -0.91 -13.23
C MET A 1 -8.61 -0.52 -12.21
N SER A 2 -8.88 -0.64 -10.90
CA SER A 2 -7.87 -0.37 -9.86
C SER A 2 -6.77 -1.42 -9.95
N ARG A 3 -5.52 -1.02 -10.26
CA ARG A 3 -4.37 -1.94 -10.19
C ARG A 3 -4.28 -2.51 -8.78
N ARG A 4 -4.10 -3.82 -8.67
CA ARG A 4 -3.91 -4.51 -7.39
C ARG A 4 -2.55 -4.07 -6.82
N ARG A 5 -2.52 -3.71 -5.54
CA ARG A 5 -1.32 -3.28 -4.81
C ARG A 5 -1.09 -4.23 -3.63
N ILE A 6 0.16 -4.43 -3.26
CA ILE A 6 0.56 -5.07 -2.01
C ILE A 6 0.78 -3.94 -1.01
N ILE A 7 0.18 -4.06 0.18
CA ILE A 7 0.27 -3.05 1.24
C ILE A 7 1.34 -3.46 2.24
N HIS A 8 2.25 -2.55 2.52
CA HIS A 8 3.36 -2.67 3.47
C HIS A 8 3.28 -1.63 4.59
N ALA A 9 2.12 -1.01 4.79
CA ALA A 9 1.86 -0.14 5.93
C ALA A 9 1.40 -0.98 7.12
N PHE A 10 2.30 -1.17 8.09
CA PHE A 10 2.07 -1.96 9.29
C PHE A 10 1.69 -1.06 10.47
N ASP A 11 0.73 -1.49 11.29
CA ASP A 11 0.35 -0.78 12.51
C ASP A 11 1.57 -0.59 13.41
N ALA A 12 1.86 0.65 13.79
CA ALA A 12 2.91 0.98 14.75
C ALA A 12 2.35 1.59 16.04
N GLY A 13 1.03 1.68 16.18
CA GLY A 13 0.31 2.20 17.33
C GLY A 13 0.30 3.73 17.41
N PRO A 14 -0.40 4.29 18.41
CA PRO A 14 -0.35 5.71 18.70
C PRO A 14 1.08 6.12 19.14
N PRO A 15 1.55 7.33 18.82
CA PRO A 15 2.80 7.85 19.38
C PRO A 15 2.68 7.99 20.91
N GLN A 16 3.58 7.37 21.66
CA GLN A 16 3.49 7.29 23.12
C GLN A 16 3.49 8.67 23.79
N ALA A 17 4.29 9.61 23.27
CA ALA A 17 4.33 10.98 23.76
C ALA A 17 2.96 11.70 23.62
N LEU A 18 2.20 11.40 22.56
CA LEU A 18 0.87 11.98 22.35
C LEU A 18 -0.21 11.26 23.15
N ALA A 19 0.00 9.98 23.46
CA ALA A 19 -0.88 9.23 24.36
C ALA A 19 -0.86 9.81 25.78
N ALA A 20 0.31 10.19 26.27
CA ALA A 20 0.48 10.78 27.60
C ALA A 20 -0.30 12.10 27.80
N VAL A 21 -0.61 12.82 26.72
CA VAL A 21 -1.31 14.11 26.73
C VAL A 21 -2.73 14.04 26.16
N GLY A 22 -3.29 12.83 26.01
CA GLY A 22 -4.67 12.64 25.55
C GLY A 22 -4.90 12.90 24.05
N LEU A 23 -3.85 12.96 23.24
CA LEU A 23 -3.92 13.22 21.79
C LEU A 23 -3.81 11.94 20.93
N ALA A 24 -3.70 10.75 21.54
CA ALA A 24 -3.57 9.48 20.83
C ALA A 24 -4.72 9.16 19.85
N GLY A 25 -5.90 9.74 20.04
CA GLY A 25 -7.02 9.55 19.10
C GLY A 25 -6.84 10.31 17.78
N ARG A 26 -6.05 11.39 17.76
CA ARG A 26 -5.86 12.26 16.58
C ARG A 26 -4.70 11.82 15.71
N PHE A 27 -3.81 10.98 16.23
CA PHE A 27 -2.59 10.61 15.55
C PHE A 27 -2.33 9.12 15.62
N HIS A 28 -1.83 8.58 14.53
CA HIS A 28 -1.44 7.18 14.43
C HIS A 28 -0.13 7.07 13.67
N ALA A 29 0.70 6.09 14.02
CA ALA A 29 1.93 5.84 13.30
C ALA A 29 1.85 4.56 12.49
N TRP A 30 2.39 4.61 11.28
CA TRP A 30 2.57 3.46 10.41
C TRP A 30 4.05 3.13 10.27
N ARG A 31 4.38 1.85 10.10
CA ARG A 31 5.71 1.40 9.71
C ARG A 31 5.69 0.94 8.26
N GLY A 32 6.59 1.46 7.42
CA GLY A 32 6.75 1.00 6.04
C GLY A 32 7.62 -0.26 5.95
N ILE A 33 7.77 -0.81 4.74
CA ILE A 33 8.63 -2.01 4.49
C ILE A 33 10.10 -1.77 4.86
N SER A 34 10.56 -0.52 4.79
CA SER A 34 11.91 -0.10 5.22
C SER A 34 12.11 -0.15 6.73
N GLY A 35 11.04 -0.31 7.51
CA GLY A 35 11.06 -0.22 8.97
C GLY A 35 10.95 1.20 9.51
N ARG A 36 10.96 2.24 8.66
CA ARG A 36 10.74 3.64 9.07
C ARG A 36 9.32 3.84 9.59
N ARG A 37 9.18 4.73 10.59
CA ARG A 37 7.91 5.09 11.21
C ARG A 37 7.43 6.45 10.69
N TYR A 38 6.16 6.53 10.31
CA TYR A 38 5.54 7.72 9.72
C TYR A 38 4.33 8.12 10.55
N LEU A 39 4.32 9.37 11.02
CA LEU A 39 3.20 9.95 11.73
C LEU A 39 2.10 10.36 10.75
N ALA A 40 0.86 10.05 11.10
CA ALA A 40 -0.32 10.47 10.34
C ALA A 40 -1.39 11.02 11.28
N THR A 41 -2.15 12.00 10.78
CA THR A 41 -3.36 12.50 11.44
C THR A 41 -4.54 11.61 11.07
N VAL A 42 -5.39 11.25 12.02
CA VAL A 42 -6.53 10.35 11.84
C VAL A 42 -7.80 11.16 11.62
N TYR A 43 -8.51 10.86 10.53
CA TYR A 43 -9.82 11.43 10.20
C TYR A 43 -10.85 10.30 9.97
N PRO A 44 -12.14 10.55 10.23
CA PRO A 44 -13.19 9.61 9.86
C PRO A 44 -13.31 9.52 8.33
N ALA A 45 -13.70 8.34 7.82
CA ALA A 45 -13.71 8.08 6.37
C ALA A 45 -14.82 8.80 5.58
N ASP A 46 -15.85 9.30 6.25
CA ASP A 46 -16.98 10.03 5.66
C ASP A 46 -16.68 11.52 5.42
N ALA A 47 -15.79 12.12 6.22
CA ALA A 47 -15.41 13.52 6.13
C ALA A 47 -13.89 13.75 6.22
N PRO A 48 -13.06 13.14 5.35
CA PRO A 48 -11.63 13.38 5.34
C PRO A 48 -11.30 14.70 4.63
N PRO A 49 -10.39 15.54 5.18
CA PRO A 49 -9.83 16.64 4.41
C PRO A 49 -8.95 16.10 3.28
N ALA A 50 -8.89 16.83 2.17
CA ALA A 50 -8.02 16.50 1.06
C ALA A 50 -6.90 17.53 0.95
N TYR A 51 -5.68 17.05 1.14
CA TYR A 51 -4.47 17.81 0.89
C TYR A 51 -3.83 17.26 -0.38
N GLU A 52 -3.67 18.11 -1.39
CA GLU A 52 -3.11 17.70 -2.66
C GLU A 52 -1.73 17.05 -2.48
N GLY A 53 -1.52 15.90 -3.12
CA GLY A 53 -0.27 15.15 -3.09
C GLY A 53 0.03 14.42 -1.76
N ALA A 54 -0.69 14.70 -0.67
CA ALA A 54 -0.44 14.06 0.62
C ALA A 54 -0.48 12.53 0.53
N VAL A 55 0.36 11.86 1.32
CA VAL A 55 0.33 10.39 1.40
C VAL A 55 -0.72 10.00 2.41
N VAL A 56 -1.62 9.10 2.02
CA VAL A 56 -2.71 8.64 2.88
C VAL A 56 -2.70 7.13 3.00
N VAL A 57 -3.03 6.66 4.19
CA VAL A 57 -3.33 5.26 4.49
C VAL A 57 -4.80 5.17 4.85
N LEU A 58 -5.54 4.37 4.09
CA LEU A 58 -6.92 4.04 4.42
C LEU A 58 -6.91 2.82 5.33
N ALA A 59 -7.57 2.91 6.46
CA ALA A 59 -7.49 1.90 7.51
C ALA A 59 -8.86 1.41 7.96
N ARG A 60 -8.89 0.14 8.37
CA ARG A 60 -9.98 -0.44 9.15
C ARG A 60 -9.48 -0.70 10.55
N ARG A 61 -10.31 -0.40 11.54
CA ARG A 61 -10.08 -0.80 12.93
C ARG A 61 -10.63 -2.20 13.16
N GLU A 62 -9.80 -3.08 13.70
CA GLU A 62 -10.19 -4.43 14.14
C GLU A 62 -10.74 -4.40 15.56
N ALA A 63 -11.34 -5.50 16.01
CA ALA A 63 -12.02 -5.59 17.31
C ALA A 63 -11.10 -5.36 18.52
N ASP A 64 -9.82 -5.70 18.39
CA ASP A 64 -8.76 -5.48 19.39
C ASP A 64 -8.22 -4.03 19.38
N GLY A 65 -8.68 -3.19 18.45
CA GLY A 65 -8.24 -1.81 18.28
C GLY A 65 -7.03 -1.63 17.35
N THR A 66 -6.45 -2.73 16.84
CA THR A 66 -5.41 -2.71 15.81
C THR A 66 -5.96 -2.10 14.52
N ARG A 67 -5.12 -1.39 13.77
CA ARG A 67 -5.46 -0.86 12.45
C ARG A 67 -4.84 -1.68 11.35
N VAL A 68 -5.67 -2.07 10.40
CA VAL A 68 -5.25 -2.74 9.17
C VAL A 68 -5.32 -1.75 8.02
N ALA A 69 -4.18 -1.49 7.38
CA ALA A 69 -4.14 -0.71 6.16
C ALA A 69 -4.80 -1.50 5.01
N VAL A 70 -5.87 -0.94 4.44
CA VAL A 70 -6.58 -1.54 3.29
C VAL A 70 -6.16 -0.91 1.96
N TRP A 71 -5.51 0.26 2.02
CA TRP A 71 -4.93 0.95 0.86
C TRP A 71 -3.93 2.01 1.33
N ALA A 72 -2.90 2.28 0.53
CA ALA A 72 -1.98 3.40 0.74
C ALA A 72 -1.53 4.01 -0.60
N GLY A 73 -1.32 5.33 -0.61
CA GLY A 73 -0.89 6.08 -1.78
C GLY A 73 -1.19 7.58 -1.69
N ARG A 74 -1.16 8.27 -2.83
CA ARG A 74 -1.51 9.71 -2.93
C ARG A 74 -3.00 9.96 -2.70
N ALA A 75 -3.31 10.96 -1.88
CA ALA A 75 -4.65 11.51 -1.81
C ALA A 75 -5.10 11.97 -3.22
N PRO A 76 -6.33 11.66 -3.64
CA PRO A 76 -6.93 12.30 -4.80
C PRO A 76 -7.15 13.80 -4.49
N GLY A 77 -7.18 14.64 -5.52
CA GLY A 77 -7.24 16.11 -5.38
C GLY A 77 -8.57 16.69 -4.84
N SER A 78 -9.47 15.90 -4.25
CA SER A 78 -10.67 16.41 -3.60
C SER A 78 -11.17 15.51 -2.47
N GLU A 79 -11.83 16.12 -1.48
CA GLU A 79 -12.41 15.45 -0.31
C GLU A 79 -13.41 14.37 -0.72
N ARG A 80 -14.30 14.72 -1.66
CA ARG A 80 -15.32 13.79 -2.19
C ARG A 80 -14.70 12.56 -2.85
N ALA A 81 -13.59 12.74 -3.59
CA ALA A 81 -12.89 11.62 -4.20
C ALA A 81 -12.20 10.74 -3.15
N LEU A 82 -11.63 11.34 -2.10
CA LEU A 82 -10.99 10.62 -1.01
C LEU A 82 -12.01 9.82 -0.17
N ALA A 83 -13.14 10.43 0.20
CA ALA A 83 -14.23 9.75 0.88
C ALA A 83 -14.79 8.59 0.05
N ARG A 84 -15.00 8.80 -1.26
CA ARG A 84 -15.46 7.73 -2.17
C ARG A 84 -14.44 6.59 -2.29
N LEU A 85 -13.14 6.90 -2.32
CA LEU A 85 -12.09 5.89 -2.31
C LEU A 85 -12.09 5.10 -1.00
N ALA A 86 -12.22 5.77 0.15
CA ALA A 86 -12.32 5.14 1.47
C ALA A 86 -13.52 4.18 1.55
N GLN A 87 -14.69 4.61 1.07
CA GLN A 87 -15.88 3.78 0.96
C GLN A 87 -15.65 2.55 0.07
N MET A 88 -15.07 2.72 -1.12
CA MET A 88 -14.76 1.62 -2.04
C MET A 88 -13.78 0.59 -1.44
N LYS A 89 -12.87 1.04 -0.58
CA LYS A 89 -11.91 0.20 0.13
C LYS A 89 -12.43 -0.33 1.48
N ARG A 90 -13.67 0.01 1.85
CA ARG A 90 -14.29 -0.35 3.14
C ARG A 90 -13.43 0.09 4.34
N ALA A 91 -12.81 1.26 4.22
CA ALA A 91 -12.05 1.88 5.30
C ALA A 91 -12.99 2.63 6.26
N GLY A 92 -12.66 2.61 7.55
CA GLY A 92 -13.33 3.41 8.58
C GLY A 92 -12.57 4.68 8.95
N GLU A 93 -11.26 4.70 8.72
CA GLU A 93 -10.37 5.83 9.04
C GLU A 93 -9.52 6.20 7.80
N VAL A 94 -9.20 7.49 7.67
CA VAL A 94 -8.25 8.05 6.71
C VAL A 94 -7.09 8.67 7.47
N HIS A 95 -5.90 8.11 7.29
CA HIS A 95 -4.69 8.55 7.99
C HIS A 95 -3.82 9.35 7.03
N ILE A 96 -3.61 10.63 7.30
CA ILE A 96 -2.92 11.56 6.38
C ILE A 96 -1.53 11.90 6.92
N HIS A 97 -0.50 11.59 6.13
CA HIS A 97 0.89 11.95 6.39
C HIS A 97 1.26 13.25 5.65
N LEU A 98 1.58 14.29 6.42
CA LEU A 98 1.83 15.65 5.91
C LEU A 98 3.27 16.13 6.07
N ILE A 99 4.18 15.29 6.58
CA ILE A 99 5.55 15.70 6.92
C ILE A 99 6.50 15.65 5.71
N ALA A 100 6.18 14.87 4.66
CA ALA A 100 6.96 14.86 3.43
C ALA A 100 6.80 16.20 2.67
N GLU A 101 7.89 16.93 2.51
CA GLU A 101 7.91 18.34 2.09
C GLU A 101 7.85 18.50 0.57
N ASN A 102 8.46 17.58 -0.17
CA ASN A 102 8.58 17.61 -1.63
C ASN A 102 8.13 16.28 -2.26
N ASP A 103 7.83 16.29 -3.55
CA ASP A 103 7.27 15.13 -4.26
C ASP A 103 8.11 13.86 -4.16
N ASP A 104 9.45 13.98 -4.16
CA ASP A 104 10.38 12.86 -4.04
C ASP A 104 10.27 12.16 -2.69
N GLU A 105 10.28 12.90 -1.58
CA GLU A 105 10.04 12.34 -0.25
C GLU A 105 8.69 11.65 -0.18
N ARG A 106 7.69 12.33 -0.73
CA ARG A 106 6.30 11.93 -0.72
C ARG A 106 6.17 10.62 -1.55
N ALA A 107 6.97 10.44 -2.62
CA ALA A 107 7.02 9.23 -3.45
C ALA A 107 7.79 8.09 -2.75
N ARG A 108 8.86 8.40 -2.01
CA ARG A 108 9.56 7.43 -1.15
C ARG A 108 8.62 6.87 -0.08
N VAL A 109 7.80 7.71 0.57
CA VAL A 109 6.81 7.24 1.55
C VAL A 109 5.75 6.35 0.88
N GLU A 110 5.23 6.73 -0.29
CA GLU A 110 4.27 5.87 -1.02
C GLU A 110 4.87 4.49 -1.35
N ALA A 111 6.10 4.46 -1.88
CA ALA A 111 6.79 3.21 -2.22
C ALA A 111 7.07 2.34 -0.98
N ASP A 112 7.25 2.97 0.19
CA ASP A 112 7.47 2.29 1.45
C ASP A 112 6.17 1.67 2.02
N PHE A 113 5.01 2.23 1.69
CA PHE A 113 3.70 1.74 2.12
C PHE A 113 3.02 0.80 1.13
N ALA A 114 3.33 0.89 -0.15
CA ALA A 114 2.67 0.04 -1.14
C ALA A 114 3.55 -0.18 -2.36
N SER A 115 3.49 -1.40 -2.88
CA SER A 115 4.07 -1.74 -4.19
C SER A 115 2.97 -2.24 -5.14
N PRO A 116 3.17 -2.11 -6.47
CA PRO A 116 2.32 -2.81 -7.41
C PRO A 116 2.36 -4.32 -7.14
N ALA A 117 1.20 -4.98 -7.15
CA ALA A 117 1.21 -6.44 -7.18
C ALA A 117 1.82 -6.86 -8.51
N ARG A 118 3.00 -7.51 -8.48
CA ARG A 118 3.55 -8.13 -9.69
C ARG A 118 2.56 -9.19 -10.16
N GLY A 119 2.29 -9.25 -11.46
CA GLY A 119 1.59 -10.38 -12.05
C GLY A 119 2.36 -11.68 -11.77
N PRO A 120 1.74 -12.86 -11.95
CA PRO A 120 2.48 -14.11 -11.85
C PRO A 120 3.72 -13.99 -12.75
N ALA A 121 4.90 -14.22 -12.19
CA ALA A 121 6.10 -14.36 -12.99
C ALA A 121 5.81 -15.50 -13.96
N THR A 122 5.58 -15.19 -15.24
CA THR A 122 5.58 -16.21 -16.27
C THR A 122 6.98 -16.80 -16.19
N ALA A 123 7.08 -18.01 -15.64
CA ALA A 123 8.32 -18.77 -15.63
C ALA A 123 8.83 -18.75 -17.07
N SER A 124 9.90 -18.00 -17.31
CA SER A 124 10.51 -17.90 -18.63
C SER A 124 10.81 -19.33 -19.05
N ALA A 125 10.28 -19.68 -20.23
CA ALA A 125 10.34 -21.00 -20.84
C ALA A 125 11.61 -21.76 -20.46
N TRP A 126 11.45 -22.80 -19.64
CA TRP A 126 12.48 -23.80 -19.43
C TRP A 126 12.92 -24.32 -20.82
N PRO A 127 14.22 -24.30 -21.18
CA PRO A 127 14.64 -24.82 -22.45
C PRO A 127 14.34 -26.32 -22.46
N ARG A 128 13.42 -26.78 -23.31
CA ARG A 128 13.23 -28.20 -23.56
C ARG A 128 14.50 -28.72 -24.22
N HIS A 129 15.40 -29.29 -23.42
CA HIS A 129 16.39 -30.25 -23.88
C HIS A 129 15.66 -31.30 -24.71
N ARG A 130 15.98 -31.41 -26.01
CA ARG A 130 15.58 -32.56 -26.83
C ARG A 130 16.59 -33.69 -26.59
N PRO A 131 16.20 -34.85 -26.03
CA PRO A 131 17.00 -36.05 -26.17
C PRO A 131 16.83 -36.59 -27.60
N GLY A 132 17.93 -37.09 -28.17
CA GLY A 132 18.06 -37.41 -29.58
C GLY A 132 17.38 -38.70 -30.05
N ALA A 133 17.43 -38.94 -31.36
CA ALA A 133 17.51 -40.26 -31.98
C ALA A 133 17.99 -40.11 -33.42
N GLN A 134 19.18 -40.65 -33.68
CA GLN A 134 19.69 -41.00 -35.00
C GLN A 134 18.82 -42.11 -35.65
N MET A 135 19.02 -42.24 -36.97
CA MET A 135 18.93 -43.48 -37.75
C MET A 135 17.54 -43.88 -38.29
N LEU A 136 17.39 -43.71 -39.61
CA LEU A 136 17.05 -44.78 -40.57
C LEU A 136 17.13 -44.19 -42.00
N GLN A 137 18.25 -44.45 -42.69
CA GLN A 137 18.29 -44.49 -44.15
C GLN A 137 18.49 -45.94 -44.57
N ALA A 138 17.43 -46.51 -45.15
CA ALA A 138 17.45 -47.58 -46.13
C ALA A 138 16.38 -47.13 -47.14
N GLY A 139 16.66 -46.85 -48.41
CA GLY A 139 17.33 -47.73 -49.35
C GLY A 139 16.23 -48.39 -50.18
N ASN A 140 15.89 -47.79 -51.33
CA ASN A 140 15.02 -48.42 -52.33
C ASN A 140 15.58 -48.06 -53.72
N HIS A 141 16.44 -48.93 -54.23
CA HIS A 141 16.71 -49.19 -55.65
C HIS A 141 17.07 -50.67 -55.77
#